data_AF-A0A2M8NG61-F1
#
_entry.id   AF-A0A2M8NG61-F1
#
_cell.length_a   1.000
_cell.length_b   1.000
_cell.length_c   1.000
_cell.angle_alpha   90.00
_cell.angle_beta   90.00
_cell.angle_gamma   90.00
#
_symmetry.space_group_name_H-M   'P 1'
#
loop_
_entity.id
_entity.type
_entity.pdbx_description
1 polymer ?
#
loop_
_entity_poly.entity_id
_entity_poly.type
_entity_poly.pdbx_seq_one_letter_code
_entity_poly.pdbx_strand_id
1 'polypeptide(L)'
;DLAVQGIVNVFEMLAEDIRRWTAAMGFTRTQDLVGRADLLEQIAMHDRIDLTPLTQRVPKHSKKPLQPGIGLRLARPRNTLSKQITSVIAENAGYGELELTYEDEGVMAMDRALGTHLSGAIKRGDVPNADKLVGVHLNFSNSAIPGNGLAAFLDAPVDVLVEGGAQDGVGKCARGGAVTILKGLNHNGQRLDGSVGKSFAYGAQGGRFIVQG
;
A
#
# COMPACT_ATOMS: atom_id res chain seq x y z
N ASP A 1 -30.02 -18.92 -3.44
CA ASP A 1 -29.93 -18.02 -4.62
C ASP A 1 -29.42 -18.85 -5.79
N LEU A 2 -30.21 -18.95 -6.87
CA LEU A 2 -29.89 -19.78 -8.04
C LEU A 2 -28.62 -19.29 -8.77
N ALA A 3 -28.33 -17.99 -8.75
CA ALA A 3 -27.14 -17.43 -9.39
C ALA A 3 -25.86 -17.86 -8.68
N VAL A 4 -25.87 -17.81 -7.34
CA VAL A 4 -24.74 -18.29 -6.51
C VAL A 4 -24.51 -19.78 -6.76
N GLN A 5 -25.58 -20.59 -6.78
CA GLN A 5 -25.45 -22.02 -7.05
C GLN A 5 -24.91 -22.30 -8.46
N GLY A 6 -25.30 -21.52 -9.46
CA GLY A 6 -24.76 -21.63 -10.81
C GLY A 6 -23.24 -21.43 -10.86
N ILE A 7 -22.72 -20.44 -10.13
CA ILE A 7 -21.28 -20.20 -10.03
C ILE A 7 -20.56 -21.36 -9.32
N VAL A 8 -21.13 -21.83 -8.20
CA VAL A 8 -20.58 -22.99 -7.46
C VAL A 8 -20.47 -24.21 -8.38
N ASN A 9 -21.54 -24.54 -9.10
CA ASN A 9 -21.57 -25.69 -10.00
C ASN A 9 -20.49 -25.59 -11.08
N VAL A 10 -20.26 -24.41 -11.67
CA VAL A 10 -19.20 -24.20 -12.67
C VAL A 10 -17.82 -24.48 -12.08
N PHE A 11 -17.51 -23.96 -10.88
CA PHE A 11 -16.21 -24.19 -10.24
C PHE A 11 -16.03 -25.64 -9.77
N GLU A 12 -17.10 -26.31 -9.33
CA GLU A 12 -17.07 -27.74 -8.98
C GLU A 12 -16.77 -28.60 -10.21
N MET A 13 -17.44 -28.34 -11.34
CA MET A 13 -17.20 -29.05 -12.60
C MET A 13 -15.78 -28.82 -13.11
N LEU A 14 -15.27 -27.58 -13.06
CA LEU A 14 -13.87 -27.28 -13.41
C LEU A 14 -12.88 -28.00 -12.49
N ALA A 15 -13.15 -28.02 -11.17
CA ALA A 15 -12.29 -28.69 -10.21
C ALA A 15 -12.26 -30.21 -10.43
N GLU A 16 -13.39 -30.82 -10.78
CA GLU A 16 -13.48 -32.24 -11.13
C GLU A 16 -12.71 -32.56 -12.41
N ASP A 17 -12.87 -31.75 -13.45
CA ASP A 17 -12.15 -31.94 -14.71
C ASP A 17 -10.63 -31.82 -14.54
N ILE A 18 -10.17 -30.81 -13.78
CA ILE A 18 -8.76 -30.67 -13.42
C ILE A 18 -8.26 -31.90 -12.65
N ARG A 19 -9.03 -32.42 -11.68
CA ARG A 19 -8.65 -33.63 -10.92
C ARG A 19 -8.53 -34.85 -11.83
N ARG A 20 -9.46 -35.01 -12.78
CA ARG A 20 -9.43 -36.07 -13.80
C ARG A 20 -8.16 -35.99 -14.64
N TRP A 21 -7.78 -34.81 -15.14
CA TRP A 21 -6.56 -34.66 -15.95
C TRP A 21 -5.28 -34.83 -15.13
N THR A 22 -5.23 -34.31 -13.90
CA THR A 22 -4.11 -34.52 -12.98
C THR A 22 -3.86 -36.01 -12.75
N ALA A 23 -4.93 -36.77 -12.48
CA ALA A 23 -4.85 -38.23 -12.31
C ALA A 23 -4.44 -38.94 -13.61
N ALA A 24 -5.00 -38.53 -14.76
CA ALA A 24 -4.63 -39.08 -16.07
C ALA A 24 -3.15 -38.89 -16.43
N MET A 25 -2.53 -37.80 -15.96
CA MET A 25 -1.09 -37.55 -16.10
C MET A 25 -0.23 -38.28 -15.05
N GLY A 26 -0.84 -39.05 -14.14
CA GLY A 26 -0.13 -39.82 -13.11
C GLY A 26 0.23 -39.03 -11.85
N PHE A 27 -0.39 -37.87 -11.62
CA PHE A 27 -0.16 -37.05 -10.43
C PHE A 27 -1.34 -37.15 -9.47
N THR A 28 -1.08 -36.97 -8.18
CA THR A 28 -2.13 -36.90 -7.14
C THR A 28 -2.42 -35.46 -6.71
N ARG A 29 -1.53 -34.52 -7.05
CA ARG A 29 -1.65 -33.10 -6.72
C ARG A 29 -1.46 -32.24 -7.96
N THR A 30 -2.47 -31.47 -8.33
CA THR A 30 -2.41 -30.55 -9.48
C THR A 30 -1.26 -29.54 -9.37
N GLN A 31 -0.91 -29.13 -8.15
CA GLN A 31 0.20 -28.20 -7.91
C GLN A 31 1.55 -28.72 -8.43
N ASP A 32 1.74 -30.05 -8.50
CA ASP A 32 2.98 -30.66 -8.97
C ASP A 32 3.16 -30.51 -10.49
N LEU A 33 2.10 -30.11 -11.21
CA LEU A 33 2.11 -29.80 -12.64
C LEU A 33 2.57 -28.36 -12.92
N VAL A 34 2.57 -27.46 -11.93
CA VAL A 34 2.91 -26.05 -12.14
C VAL A 34 4.37 -25.92 -12.56
N GLY A 35 4.59 -25.35 -13.75
CA GLY A 35 5.90 -25.20 -14.37
C GLY A 35 6.45 -26.45 -15.07
N ARG A 36 5.65 -27.53 -15.16
CA ARG A 36 5.98 -28.74 -15.95
C ARG A 36 5.68 -28.54 -17.43
N ALA A 37 6.34 -27.56 -18.04
CA ALA A 37 6.25 -27.29 -19.48
C ALA A 37 6.66 -28.52 -20.32
N ASP A 38 7.47 -29.41 -19.74
CA ASP A 38 7.86 -30.70 -20.33
C ASP A 38 6.71 -31.70 -20.51
N LEU A 39 5.51 -31.42 -19.96
CA LEU A 39 4.31 -32.23 -20.19
C LEU A 39 3.48 -31.73 -21.38
N LEU A 40 3.90 -30.66 -22.05
CA LEU A 40 3.20 -30.07 -23.19
C LEU A 40 3.99 -30.34 -24.47
N GLU A 41 3.27 -30.72 -25.54
CA GLU A 41 3.83 -30.83 -26.89
C GLU A 41 3.00 -30.03 -27.89
N GLN A 42 3.67 -29.48 -28.91
CA GLN A 42 2.99 -28.90 -30.05
C GLN A 42 2.56 -30.02 -31.00
N ILE A 43 1.26 -30.13 -31.28
CA ILE A 43 0.73 -31.20 -32.15
C ILE A 43 0.43 -30.72 -33.58
N ALA A 44 0.45 -29.41 -33.85
CA ALA A 44 0.06 -28.83 -35.14
C ALA A 44 0.73 -27.46 -35.41
N MET A 45 0.57 -26.95 -36.64
CA MET A 45 1.04 -25.61 -37.08
C MET A 45 2.55 -25.37 -36.99
N HIS A 46 3.35 -26.44 -37.09
CA HIS A 46 4.82 -26.40 -37.03
C HIS A 46 5.46 -25.53 -38.12
N ASP A 47 4.78 -25.37 -39.25
CA ASP A 47 5.18 -24.52 -40.38
C ASP A 47 4.92 -23.02 -40.16
N ARG A 48 4.10 -22.67 -39.16
CA ARG A 48 3.64 -21.30 -38.91
C ARG A 48 4.21 -20.69 -37.64
N ILE A 49 4.42 -21.51 -36.61
CA ILE A 49 4.89 -21.04 -35.30
C ILE A 49 5.70 -22.13 -34.61
N ASP A 50 6.82 -21.70 -34.04
CA ASP A 50 7.64 -22.52 -33.14
C ASP A 50 7.24 -22.22 -31.69
N LEU A 51 6.57 -23.18 -31.03
CA LEU A 51 6.19 -23.08 -29.62
C LEU A 51 7.26 -23.62 -28.66
N THR A 52 8.43 -24.05 -29.15
CA THR A 52 9.54 -24.53 -28.32
C THR A 52 9.88 -23.58 -27.16
N PRO A 53 9.90 -22.25 -27.32
CA PRO A 53 10.16 -21.34 -26.20
C PRO A 53 9.14 -21.41 -25.05
N LEU A 54 7.91 -21.90 -25.31
CA LEU A 54 6.86 -22.05 -24.30
C LEU A 54 6.88 -23.42 -23.62
N THR A 55 7.33 -24.47 -24.32
CA THR A 55 7.39 -25.85 -23.81
C THR A 55 8.76 -26.20 -23.24
N GLN A 56 9.77 -25.35 -23.43
CA GLN A 56 11.09 -25.56 -22.86
C GLN A 56 11.06 -25.52 -21.33
N ARG A 57 11.59 -26.56 -20.71
CA ARG A 57 11.72 -26.64 -19.26
C ARG A 57 12.67 -25.56 -18.76
N VAL A 58 12.15 -24.60 -18.00
CA VAL A 58 13.00 -23.64 -17.27
C VAL A 58 13.77 -24.39 -16.19
N PRO A 59 15.11 -24.32 -16.15
CA PRO A 59 15.89 -24.91 -15.08
C PRO A 59 15.38 -24.39 -13.73
N LYS A 60 15.13 -25.27 -12.77
CA LYS A 60 14.87 -24.84 -11.39
C LYS A 60 16.13 -24.11 -10.90
N HIS A 61 16.11 -22.78 -10.91
CA HIS A 61 17.14 -22.02 -10.23
C HIS A 61 17.04 -22.37 -8.75
N SER A 62 18.05 -23.06 -8.22
CA SER A 62 18.20 -23.20 -6.79
C SER A 62 18.21 -21.79 -6.20
N LYS A 63 17.52 -21.59 -5.07
CA LYS A 63 17.64 -20.34 -4.32
C LYS A 63 19.13 -20.09 -4.13
N LYS A 64 19.63 -18.94 -4.61
CA LYS A 64 21.03 -18.58 -4.41
C LYS A 64 21.32 -18.71 -2.91
N PRO A 65 22.33 -19.48 -2.50
CA PRO A 65 22.69 -19.58 -1.09
C PRO A 65 22.99 -18.17 -0.57
N LEU A 66 22.66 -17.92 0.69
CA LEU A 66 23.05 -16.67 1.33
C LEU A 66 24.57 -16.55 1.28
N GLN A 67 25.08 -15.34 1.03
CA GLN A 67 26.52 -15.11 1.02
C GLN A 67 27.07 -15.39 2.43
N PRO A 68 28.06 -16.29 2.58
CA PRO A 68 28.70 -16.55 3.86
C PRO A 68 29.23 -15.26 4.49
N GLY A 69 28.99 -15.07 5.80
CA GLY A 69 29.40 -13.86 6.52
C GLY A 69 28.52 -12.62 6.34
N ILE A 70 27.60 -12.59 5.36
CA ILE A 70 26.66 -11.47 5.15
C ILE A 70 25.25 -11.81 5.66
N GLY A 71 24.81 -13.07 5.50
CA GLY A 71 23.47 -13.49 5.91
C GLY A 71 22.34 -12.81 5.10
N LEU A 72 21.16 -12.67 5.71
CA LEU A 72 20.00 -12.03 5.09
C LEU A 72 20.13 -10.50 5.15
N ARG A 73 20.07 -9.83 4.01
CA ARG A 73 20.03 -8.36 3.96
C ARG A 73 18.63 -7.86 4.26
N LEU A 74 18.48 -7.13 5.36
CA LEU A 74 17.26 -6.41 5.72
C LEU A 74 17.33 -4.98 5.20
N ALA A 75 16.20 -4.43 4.78
CA ALA A 75 16.06 -3.04 4.37
C ALA A 75 15.03 -2.33 5.24
N ARG A 76 15.26 -1.05 5.56
CA ARG A 76 14.29 -0.23 6.29
C ARG A 76 12.98 -0.17 5.48
N PRO A 77 11.83 -0.53 6.07
CA PRO A 77 10.54 -0.32 5.42
C PRO A 77 10.30 1.17 5.14
N ARG A 78 9.67 1.49 4.00
CA ARG A 78 9.42 2.89 3.59
C ARG A 78 8.28 3.57 4.36
N ASN A 79 7.58 2.83 5.22
CA ASN A 79 6.41 3.28 5.98
C ASN A 79 6.63 3.20 7.50
N THR A 80 7.88 3.16 7.96
CA THR A 80 8.21 3.09 9.39
C THR A 80 7.60 4.25 10.17
N LEU A 81 7.76 5.50 9.70
CA LEU A 81 7.24 6.67 10.41
C LEU A 81 5.70 6.67 10.47
N SER A 82 5.02 6.38 9.36
CA SER A 82 3.55 6.31 9.36
C SER A 82 3.00 5.29 10.37
N LYS A 83 3.68 4.16 10.57
CA LYS A 83 3.31 3.17 11.59
C LYS A 83 3.61 3.66 13.00
N GLN A 84 4.75 4.31 13.21
CA GLN A 84 5.12 4.90 14.50
C GLN A 84 4.10 5.95 14.95
N ILE A 85 3.70 6.87 14.06
CA ILE A 85 2.63 7.84 14.32
C ILE A 85 1.36 7.12 14.78
N THR A 86 0.96 6.05 14.08
CA THR A 86 -0.23 5.28 14.45
C THR A 86 -0.11 4.68 15.85
N SER A 87 1.05 4.10 16.19
CA SER A 87 1.29 3.51 17.51
C SER A 87 1.19 4.56 18.63
N VAL A 88 1.80 5.74 18.44
CA VAL A 88 1.75 6.84 19.41
C VAL A 88 0.32 7.34 19.61
N ILE A 89 -0.43 7.54 18.52
CA ILE A 89 -1.83 7.96 18.58
C ILE A 89 -2.70 6.90 19.26
N ALA A 90 -2.52 5.63 18.90
CA ALA A 90 -3.30 4.53 19.49
C ALA A 90 -3.06 4.36 20.99
N GLU A 91 -1.81 4.52 21.44
CA GLU A 91 -1.47 4.47 22.85
C GLU A 91 -2.19 5.57 23.64
N ASN A 92 -2.11 6.81 23.18
CA ASN A 92 -2.74 7.95 23.88
C ASN A 92 -4.26 7.92 23.83
N ALA A 93 -4.85 7.49 22.71
CA ALA A 93 -6.29 7.23 22.63
C ALA A 93 -6.73 6.12 23.61
N GLY A 94 -5.85 5.16 23.89
CA GLY A 94 -6.04 4.13 24.92
C GLY A 94 -6.09 4.70 26.34
N TYR A 95 -5.37 5.79 26.62
CA TYR A 95 -5.46 6.52 27.89
C TYR A 95 -6.71 7.41 28.01
N GLY A 96 -7.53 7.48 26.96
CA GLY A 96 -8.78 8.22 26.95
C GLY A 96 -8.68 9.62 26.32
N GLU A 97 -7.54 9.96 25.73
CA GLU A 97 -7.40 11.20 24.96
C GLU A 97 -8.28 11.15 23.71
N LEU A 98 -9.11 12.18 23.53
CA LEU A 98 -10.07 12.25 22.42
C LEU A 98 -9.60 13.18 21.30
N GLU A 99 -8.70 14.11 21.60
CA GLU A 99 -8.08 15.02 20.65
C GLU A 99 -6.56 14.94 20.77
N LEU A 100 -5.87 14.68 19.66
CA LEU A 100 -4.44 14.39 19.65
C LEU A 100 -3.73 15.19 18.57
N THR A 101 -2.60 15.80 18.92
CA THR A 101 -1.71 16.46 17.96
C THR A 101 -0.36 15.77 17.96
N TYR A 102 0.09 15.34 16.78
CA TYR A 102 1.42 14.83 16.55
C TYR A 102 2.21 15.84 15.75
N GLU A 103 3.35 16.29 16.29
CA GLU A 103 4.23 17.26 15.65
C GLU A 103 5.59 16.65 15.33
N ASP A 104 6.10 16.88 14.11
CA ASP A 104 7.42 16.41 13.69
C ASP A 104 8.06 17.38 12.69
N GLU A 105 9.28 17.83 13.02
CA GLU A 105 10.11 18.72 12.19
C GLU A 105 11.10 17.96 11.29
N GLY A 106 11.22 16.64 11.48
CA GLY A 106 12.19 15.77 10.80
C GLY A 106 11.65 15.07 9.55
N VAL A 107 10.43 15.41 9.12
CA VAL A 107 9.77 14.72 8.00
C VAL A 107 10.38 15.09 6.66
N MET A 108 10.85 14.07 5.93
CA MET A 108 11.54 14.23 4.65
C MET A 108 10.90 13.40 3.55
N ALA A 109 11.39 13.58 2.32
CA ALA A 109 10.86 12.92 1.11
C ALA A 109 10.87 11.37 1.17
N MET A 110 11.63 10.78 2.08
CA MET A 110 11.66 9.34 2.30
C MET A 110 10.47 8.82 3.12
N ASP A 111 9.84 9.68 3.91
CA ASP A 111 8.72 9.37 4.79
C ASP A 111 7.42 9.46 4.00
N ARG A 112 7.00 8.29 3.52
CA ARG A 112 5.91 8.16 2.55
C ARG A 112 4.63 7.73 3.24
N ALA A 113 3.50 8.09 2.61
CA ALA A 113 2.17 7.67 3.04
C ALA A 113 1.84 7.99 4.50
N LEU A 114 2.33 9.12 5.02
CA LEU A 114 1.99 9.59 6.36
C LEU A 114 0.48 9.84 6.45
N GLY A 115 -0.13 9.48 7.58
CA GLY A 115 -1.58 9.52 7.79
C GLY A 115 -2.36 8.34 7.20
N THR A 116 -1.84 7.66 6.16
CA THR A 116 -2.54 6.52 5.53
C THR A 116 -2.71 5.33 6.47
N HIS A 117 -1.63 4.93 7.16
CA HIS A 117 -1.70 3.79 8.08
C HIS A 117 -2.67 4.07 9.24
N LEU A 118 -2.63 5.30 9.78
CA LEU A 118 -3.50 5.75 10.86
C LEU A 118 -4.97 5.72 10.44
N SER A 119 -5.31 6.30 9.29
CA SER A 119 -6.68 6.30 8.76
C SER A 119 -7.22 4.88 8.60
N GLY A 120 -6.39 3.96 8.09
CA GLY A 120 -6.75 2.54 7.98
C GLY A 120 -6.92 1.86 9.34
N ALA A 121 -6.06 2.16 10.31
CA ALA A 121 -6.12 1.59 11.66
C ALA A 121 -7.39 2.05 12.41
N ILE A 122 -7.72 3.33 12.35
CA ILE A 122 -8.99 3.88 12.87
C ILE A 122 -10.17 3.14 12.22
N LYS A 123 -10.17 3.01 10.88
CA LYS A 123 -11.29 2.40 10.16
C LYS A 123 -11.50 0.90 10.48
N ARG A 124 -10.42 0.18 10.78
CA ARG A 124 -10.48 -1.23 11.19
C ARG A 124 -10.80 -1.43 12.68
N GLY A 125 -10.79 -0.37 13.48
CA GLY A 125 -10.95 -0.46 14.93
C GLY A 125 -9.67 -0.91 15.65
N ASP A 126 -8.50 -0.75 15.03
CA ASP A 126 -7.20 -1.09 15.61
C ASP A 126 -6.73 -0.02 16.63
N VAL A 127 -7.37 1.15 16.64
CA VAL A 127 -7.12 2.25 17.58
C VAL A 127 -8.13 2.20 18.72
N PRO A 128 -7.72 2.08 19.99
CA PRO A 128 -8.64 2.12 21.13
C PRO A 128 -9.46 3.41 21.16
N ASN A 129 -10.74 3.33 21.53
CA ASN A 129 -11.68 4.47 21.59
C ASN A 129 -11.78 5.28 20.27
N ALA A 130 -11.46 4.68 19.12
CA ALA A 130 -11.47 5.36 17.82
C ALA A 130 -12.80 6.04 17.47
N ASP A 131 -13.92 5.45 17.91
CA ASP A 131 -15.27 5.97 17.71
C ASP A 131 -15.55 7.26 18.51
N LYS A 132 -14.74 7.54 19.54
CA LYS A 132 -14.86 8.72 20.41
C LYS A 132 -13.87 9.83 20.06
N LEU A 133 -12.91 9.56 19.16
CA LEU A 133 -11.95 10.56 18.74
C LEU A 133 -12.68 11.75 18.12
N VAL A 134 -12.40 12.95 18.63
CA VAL A 134 -12.96 14.20 18.10
C VAL A 134 -12.02 14.86 17.09
N GLY A 135 -10.72 14.59 17.16
CA GLY A 135 -9.72 15.15 16.25
C GLY A 135 -8.35 14.47 16.37
N VAL A 136 -7.67 14.27 15.24
CA VAL A 136 -6.26 13.89 15.22
C VAL A 136 -5.51 14.76 14.23
N HIS A 137 -4.61 15.60 14.72
CA HIS A 137 -3.87 16.59 13.93
C HIS A 137 -2.44 16.10 13.70
N LEU A 138 -2.04 15.92 12.45
CA LEU A 138 -0.67 15.61 12.07
C LEU A 138 0.00 16.86 11.52
N ASN A 139 0.88 17.47 12.31
CA ASN A 139 1.57 18.72 11.99
C ASN A 139 3.02 18.44 11.61
N PHE A 140 3.39 18.80 10.40
CA PHE A 140 4.75 18.67 9.88
C PHE A 140 5.29 20.04 9.52
N SER A 141 6.25 20.56 10.29
CA SER A 141 6.72 21.95 10.18
C SER A 141 8.20 22.02 9.73
N ASN A 142 8.82 23.19 9.85
CA ASN A 142 10.24 23.42 9.54
C ASN A 142 10.64 23.07 8.08
N SER A 143 9.82 23.51 7.12
CA SER A 143 10.01 23.22 5.69
C SER A 143 10.03 21.72 5.39
N ALA A 144 9.15 20.97 6.05
CA ALA A 144 8.94 19.56 5.80
C ALA A 144 8.56 19.29 4.33
N ILE A 145 9.07 18.19 3.79
CA ILE A 145 8.71 17.71 2.44
C ILE A 145 8.31 16.24 2.54
N PRO A 146 7.10 15.90 3.03
CA PRO A 146 6.67 14.52 3.13
C PRO A 146 6.68 13.85 1.75
N GLY A 147 7.09 12.58 1.73
CA GLY A 147 7.20 11.79 0.52
C GLY A 147 5.86 11.42 -0.11
N ASN A 148 5.93 10.75 -1.27
CA ASN A 148 4.75 10.37 -2.04
C ASN A 148 3.65 9.70 -1.20
N GLY A 149 2.41 10.12 -1.45
CA GLY A 149 1.20 9.56 -0.87
C GLY A 149 0.84 10.11 0.51
N LEU A 150 1.41 11.25 0.94
CA LEU A 150 0.94 11.96 2.13
C LEU A 150 -0.60 12.03 2.17
N ALA A 151 -1.20 11.66 3.29
CA ALA A 151 -2.65 11.68 3.48
C ALA A 151 -3.44 10.88 2.41
N ALA A 152 -2.84 9.87 1.78
CA ALA A 152 -3.60 8.99 0.90
C ALA A 152 -4.62 8.21 1.73
N PHE A 153 -5.86 8.14 1.24
CA PHE A 153 -7.01 7.54 1.91
C PHE A 153 -7.35 8.16 3.27
N LEU A 154 -7.01 9.45 3.46
CA LEU A 154 -7.34 10.19 4.68
C LEU A 154 -8.85 10.20 4.90
N ASP A 155 -9.25 10.13 6.16
CA ASP A 155 -10.63 10.15 6.58
C ASP A 155 -10.78 10.92 7.90
N ALA A 156 -11.98 11.43 8.17
CA ALA A 156 -12.25 12.08 9.44
C ALA A 156 -12.11 11.07 10.60
N PRO A 157 -11.62 11.49 11.79
CA PRO A 157 -11.36 12.87 12.20
C PRO A 157 -9.88 13.31 12.05
N VAL A 158 -9.14 12.73 11.09
CA VAL A 158 -7.70 13.01 10.93
C VAL A 158 -7.48 14.20 9.99
N ASP A 159 -6.73 15.19 10.46
CA ASP A 159 -6.29 16.36 9.71
C ASP A 159 -4.76 16.38 9.59
N VAL A 160 -4.26 16.95 8.49
CA VAL A 160 -2.83 17.06 8.19
C VAL A 160 -2.49 18.50 7.85
N LEU A 161 -1.48 19.04 8.53
CA LEU A 161 -0.88 20.34 8.23
C LEU A 161 0.59 20.15 7.88
N VAL A 162 1.02 20.77 6.78
CA VAL A 162 2.43 20.84 6.39
C VAL A 162 2.83 22.29 6.20
N GLU A 163 3.87 22.75 6.90
CA GLU A 163 4.58 23.99 6.56
C GLU A 163 5.84 23.64 5.76
N GLY A 164 5.80 23.80 4.45
CA GLY A 164 6.82 23.34 3.53
C GLY A 164 6.20 22.94 2.19
N GLY A 165 6.44 21.73 1.72
CA GLY A 165 5.81 21.19 0.52
C GLY A 165 5.47 19.72 0.66
N ALA A 166 4.93 19.10 -0.37
CA ALA A 166 4.73 17.65 -0.37
C ALA A 166 4.89 17.06 -1.78
N GLN A 167 5.33 15.81 -1.86
CA GLN A 167 5.54 15.14 -3.15
C GLN A 167 4.23 14.69 -3.82
N ASP A 168 4.29 13.70 -4.72
CA ASP A 168 3.15 13.29 -5.54
C ASP A 168 2.08 12.53 -4.72
N GLY A 169 0.83 12.66 -5.13
CA GLY A 169 -0.28 11.83 -4.64
C GLY A 169 -0.80 12.23 -3.26
N VAL A 170 -0.57 13.47 -2.84
CA VAL A 170 -1.13 14.03 -1.60
C VAL A 170 -2.65 13.94 -1.63
N GLY A 171 -3.28 13.44 -0.56
CA GLY A 171 -4.73 13.36 -0.45
C GLY A 171 -5.40 12.38 -1.42
N LYS A 172 -4.63 11.51 -2.10
CA LYS A 172 -5.16 10.53 -3.05
C LYS A 172 -6.27 9.70 -2.40
N CYS A 173 -7.43 9.63 -3.04
CA CYS A 173 -8.57 8.83 -2.59
C CYS A 173 -9.03 9.13 -1.15
N ALA A 174 -8.78 10.33 -0.65
CA ALA A 174 -9.29 10.77 0.64
C ALA A 174 -10.83 10.80 0.66
N ARG A 175 -11.42 10.45 1.80
CA ARG A 175 -12.87 10.40 2.02
C ARG A 175 -13.35 11.53 2.94
N GLY A 176 -12.47 12.06 3.78
CA GLY A 176 -12.76 13.07 4.79
C GLY A 176 -11.49 13.69 5.36
N GLY A 177 -11.63 14.42 6.47
CA GLY A 177 -10.52 15.16 7.10
C GLY A 177 -10.09 16.38 6.29
N ALA A 178 -8.96 16.97 6.68
CA ALA A 178 -8.36 18.11 6.02
C ALA A 178 -6.88 17.86 5.71
N VAL A 179 -6.42 18.37 4.57
CA VAL A 179 -5.00 18.45 4.20
C VAL A 179 -4.68 19.89 3.86
N THR A 180 -3.81 20.50 4.64
CA THR A 180 -3.39 21.90 4.50
C THR A 180 -1.89 21.95 4.25
N ILE A 181 -1.47 22.52 3.13
CA ILE A 181 -0.07 22.73 2.77
C ILE A 181 0.18 24.23 2.75
N LEU A 182 1.05 24.71 3.63
CA LEU A 182 1.43 26.12 3.82
C LEU A 182 2.89 26.33 3.46
N LYS A 183 3.28 27.59 3.26
CA LYS A 183 4.68 27.97 3.06
C LYS A 183 5.50 27.75 4.32
N GLY A 184 6.60 27.00 4.20
CA GLY A 184 7.59 26.76 5.25
C GLY A 184 8.57 27.92 5.37
N LEU A 185 9.32 27.97 6.48
CA LEU A 185 10.38 28.95 6.70
C LEU A 185 11.73 28.39 6.22
N ASN A 186 12.42 29.14 5.37
CA ASN A 186 13.81 28.84 5.04
C ASN A 186 14.76 29.28 6.17
N HIS A 187 16.06 28.98 6.02
CA HIS A 187 17.10 29.37 6.98
C HIS A 187 17.25 30.89 7.20
N ASN A 188 16.66 31.72 6.33
CA ASN A 188 16.62 33.18 6.45
C ASN A 188 15.31 33.70 7.07
N GLY A 189 14.42 32.81 7.53
CA GLY A 189 13.10 33.17 8.06
C GLY A 189 12.11 33.65 7.00
N GLN A 190 12.38 33.41 5.72
CA GLN A 190 11.47 33.76 4.62
C GLN A 190 10.52 32.60 4.32
N ARG A 191 9.24 32.90 4.09
CA ARG A 191 8.25 31.90 3.71
C ARG A 191 8.40 31.51 2.24
N LEU A 192 8.71 30.24 1.99
CA LEU A 192 8.90 29.63 0.67
C LEU A 192 8.14 28.28 0.59
N ASP A 193 8.14 27.66 -0.57
CA ASP A 193 7.40 26.43 -0.89
C ASP A 193 5.87 26.61 -0.85
N GLY A 194 5.14 25.72 -0.18
CA GLY A 194 3.68 25.63 -0.17
C GLY A 194 3.11 24.82 -1.34
N SER A 195 3.94 24.02 -2.02
CA SER A 195 3.56 23.30 -3.23
C SER A 195 3.30 21.81 -3.00
N VAL A 196 2.54 21.21 -3.92
CA VAL A 196 2.24 19.78 -3.97
C VAL A 196 2.67 19.20 -5.30
N GLY A 197 3.07 17.93 -5.29
CA GLY A 197 3.40 17.18 -6.50
C GLY A 197 2.17 16.85 -7.36
N LYS A 198 2.40 15.97 -8.35
CA LYS A 198 1.38 15.51 -9.29
C LYS A 198 0.31 14.68 -8.58
N SER A 199 -0.86 14.58 -9.21
CA SER A 199 -1.96 13.74 -8.71
C SER A 199 -2.47 14.12 -7.32
N PHE A 200 -2.40 15.42 -6.98
CA PHE A 200 -3.02 15.99 -5.79
C PHE A 200 -4.52 15.69 -5.76
N ALA A 201 -5.01 15.18 -4.62
CA ALA A 201 -6.40 14.79 -4.39
C ALA A 201 -6.98 13.82 -5.46
N TYR A 202 -6.12 13.04 -6.14
CA TYR A 202 -6.57 12.13 -7.20
C TYR A 202 -7.61 11.14 -6.66
N GLY A 203 -8.82 11.18 -7.22
CA GLY A 203 -9.91 10.30 -6.82
C GLY A 203 -10.43 10.52 -5.39
N ALA A 204 -10.14 11.65 -4.77
CA ALA A 204 -10.74 12.02 -3.49
C ALA A 204 -12.28 12.07 -3.61
N GLN A 205 -12.96 11.54 -2.62
CA GLN A 205 -14.43 11.48 -2.50
C GLN A 205 -14.97 12.47 -1.47
N GLY A 206 -14.09 13.06 -0.65
CA GLY A 206 -14.43 14.07 0.34
C GLY A 206 -13.21 14.61 1.07
N GLY A 207 -13.43 15.53 2.00
CA GLY A 207 -12.39 16.23 2.76
C GLY A 207 -12.13 17.66 2.27
N ARG A 208 -11.28 18.39 3.00
CA ARG A 208 -10.89 19.77 2.70
C ARG A 208 -9.41 19.82 2.32
N PHE A 209 -9.11 20.49 1.21
CA PHE A 209 -7.76 20.57 0.67
C PHE A 209 -7.37 22.03 0.49
N ILE A 210 -6.30 22.47 1.14
CA ILE A 210 -5.81 23.85 1.09
C ILE A 210 -4.33 23.80 0.71
N VAL A 211 -3.94 24.58 -0.29
CA VAL A 211 -2.55 24.68 -0.74
C VAL A 211 -2.20 26.15 -0.91
N GLN A 212 -1.25 26.64 -0.12
CA GLN A 212 -0.73 28.00 -0.19
C GLN A 212 0.45 28.05 -1.17
N GLY A 213 0.14 27.91 -2.47
CA GLY A 213 1.13 28.00 -3.55
C GLY A 213 1.88 29.33 -3.62
#